data_AF-A0AAV0P9X6-F1
#
_entry.id   AF-A0AAV0P9X6-F1
#
_cell.length_a   1.000
_cell.length_b   1.000
_cell.length_c   1.000
_cell.angle_alpha   90.00
_cell.angle_beta   90.00
_cell.angle_gamma   90.00
#
_symmetry.space_group_name_H-M   'P 1'
#
loop_
_entity.id
_entity.type
_entity.pdbx_description
1 polymer ?
#
loop_
_entity_poly.entity_id
_entity_poly.type
_entity_poly.pdbx_seq_one_letter_code
_entity_poly.pdbx_strand_id
1 'polypeptide(L)'
;MLASVISACSSLGKLVAGRASHGAVIRGGHEVNDVVTSTLVDMYGKSGCFDYSWKIFKRIPNPSVVEYTSIIVGASKYGLGKLSIELFEEMVERGVKPNDVTFVGVLHGCSHSGLVDEGLGFLNSMLEKHGVEPEAKHYTCVVDMYCRVGRLDEAHKLAKSIHVETPAEGALLWGTLLSASRLHGRVDIAQEASRRLIESNQQVAGAYVTLSNAYASTGEWEIAHGLRSQMKQAGVVKDPGCSWVEIRDSTFVFHAGNLSFERGEDVLRLLRELEGRMKERGYAGGSLGLVFFEVEQEAKEEIVSLHSERLALAFALIVIPKGITIRVMKNLRMCKDCHEAFKAISGIVERDFIVRDVNRFHHFRDGSCSCGDFW
;
A
#
# COMPACT_ATOMS: atom_id res chain seq x y z
N MET A 1 11.37 -26.16 10.47
CA MET A 1 11.09 -26.29 9.01
C MET A 1 9.75 -25.63 8.63
N LEU A 2 8.61 -26.04 9.22
CA LEU A 2 7.30 -25.46 8.88
C LEU A 2 7.22 -23.93 9.09
N ALA A 3 7.67 -23.43 10.25
CA ALA A 3 7.69 -21.98 10.52
C ALA A 3 8.49 -21.20 9.46
N SER A 4 9.65 -21.71 9.04
CA SER A 4 10.48 -21.06 8.00
C SER A 4 9.78 -21.01 6.63
N VAL A 5 9.07 -22.07 6.25
CA VAL A 5 8.28 -22.10 5.01
C VAL A 5 7.11 -21.12 5.08
N ILE A 6 6.43 -21.05 6.23
CA ILE A 6 5.33 -20.11 6.47
C ILE A 6 5.83 -18.67 6.42
N SER A 7 6.98 -18.38 7.03
CA SER A 7 7.62 -17.06 6.95
C SER A 7 8.00 -16.68 5.52
N ALA A 8 8.50 -17.62 4.72
CA ALA A 8 8.76 -17.38 3.30
C ALA A 8 7.46 -17.04 2.53
N CYS A 9 6.37 -17.77 2.80
CA CYS A 9 5.06 -17.47 2.22
C CYS A 9 4.56 -16.09 2.65
N SER A 10 4.76 -15.73 3.92
CA SER A 10 4.41 -14.42 4.49
C SER A 10 5.13 -13.27 3.78
N SER A 11 6.46 -13.36 3.68
CA SER A 11 7.29 -12.34 3.04
C SER A 11 6.95 -12.14 1.56
N LEU A 12 6.59 -13.22 0.87
CA LEU A 12 6.19 -13.18 -0.54
C LEU A 12 4.70 -12.87 -0.74
N GLY A 13 3.88 -12.86 0.31
CA GLY A 13 2.43 -12.72 0.22
C GLY A 13 1.71 -13.88 -0.48
N LYS A 14 2.32 -15.08 -0.49
CA LYS A 14 1.84 -16.28 -1.22
C LYS A 14 0.76 -17.02 -0.43
N LEU A 15 -0.49 -16.57 -0.54
CA LEU A 15 -1.61 -17.13 0.25
C LEU A 15 -1.86 -18.62 -0.02
N VAL A 16 -1.76 -19.08 -1.28
CA VAL A 16 -2.05 -20.49 -1.63
C VAL A 16 -1.04 -21.43 -0.99
N ALA A 17 0.25 -21.14 -1.17
CA ALA A 17 1.32 -21.88 -0.51
C ALA A 17 1.20 -21.82 1.02
N GLY A 18 0.92 -20.62 1.57
CA GLY A 18 0.71 -20.45 3.01
C GLY A 18 -0.45 -21.29 3.57
N ARG A 19 -1.57 -21.41 2.84
CA ARG A 19 -2.69 -22.29 3.21
C ARG A 19 -2.31 -23.76 3.15
N ALA A 20 -1.54 -24.17 2.15
CA ALA A 20 -1.03 -25.55 2.06
C ALA A 20 -0.11 -25.87 3.25
N SER A 21 0.78 -24.95 3.62
CA SER A 21 1.65 -25.07 4.80
C SER A 21 0.84 -25.12 6.10
N HIS A 22 -0.20 -24.29 6.25
CA HIS A 22 -1.09 -24.36 7.41
C HIS A 22 -1.84 -25.71 7.49
N GLY A 23 -2.27 -26.27 6.35
CA GLY A 23 -2.82 -27.62 6.31
C GLY A 23 -1.83 -28.70 6.77
N ALA A 24 -0.54 -28.53 6.45
CA ALA A 24 0.51 -29.43 6.94
C ALA A 24 0.75 -29.27 8.46
N VAL A 25 0.66 -28.06 9.00
CA VAL A 25 0.69 -27.80 10.46
C VAL A 25 -0.41 -28.58 11.17
N ILE A 26 -1.64 -28.49 10.69
CA ILE A 26 -2.80 -29.17 11.29
C ILE A 26 -2.63 -30.70 11.22
N ARG A 27 -2.24 -31.24 10.06
CA ARG A 27 -2.01 -32.70 9.93
C ARG A 27 -0.85 -33.21 10.79
N GLY A 28 0.12 -32.36 11.07
CA GLY A 28 1.27 -32.67 11.91
C GLY A 28 1.04 -32.51 13.41
N GLY A 29 -0.13 -32.01 13.85
CA GLY A 29 -0.40 -31.75 15.26
C GLY A 29 0.43 -30.60 15.84
N HIS A 30 0.79 -29.61 15.01
CA HIS A 30 1.64 -28.48 15.39
C HIS A 30 0.87 -27.17 15.64
N GLU A 31 -0.46 -27.22 15.73
CA GLU A 31 -1.35 -26.06 15.89
C GLU A 31 -1.21 -25.33 17.25
N VAL A 32 -0.64 -25.99 18.25
CA VAL A 32 -0.35 -25.42 19.57
C VAL A 32 1.08 -24.89 19.71
N ASN A 33 1.90 -25.01 18.65
CA ASN A 33 3.27 -24.52 18.71
C ASN A 33 3.29 -22.99 18.54
N ASP A 34 3.70 -22.26 19.56
CA ASP A 34 3.68 -20.79 19.59
C ASP A 34 4.39 -20.16 18.37
N VAL A 35 5.57 -20.67 18.01
CA VAL A 35 6.34 -20.16 16.86
C VAL A 35 5.58 -20.36 15.54
N VAL A 36 4.95 -21.52 15.36
CA VAL A 36 4.14 -21.81 14.17
C VAL A 36 2.90 -20.92 14.15
N THR A 37 2.20 -20.79 15.27
CA THR A 37 1.00 -19.96 15.36
C THR A 37 1.30 -18.49 15.11
N SER A 38 2.41 -17.97 15.65
CA SER A 38 2.91 -16.62 15.40
C SER A 38 3.17 -16.35 13.91
N THR A 39 3.89 -17.27 13.26
CA THR A 39 4.20 -17.15 11.82
C THR A 39 2.95 -17.28 10.95
N LEU A 40 1.94 -18.03 11.37
CA LEU A 40 0.65 -18.10 10.69
C LEU A 40 -0.15 -16.79 10.81
N VAL A 41 -0.17 -16.15 11.99
CA VAL A 41 -0.80 -14.82 12.17
C VAL A 41 -0.18 -13.83 11.19
N ASP A 42 1.16 -13.75 11.14
CA ASP A 42 1.88 -12.86 10.21
C ASP A 42 1.58 -13.20 8.74
N MET A 43 1.64 -14.49 8.37
CA MET A 43 1.43 -14.95 7.00
C MET A 43 0.04 -14.59 6.47
N TYR A 44 -1.01 -14.86 7.22
CA TYR A 44 -2.37 -14.50 6.79
C TYR A 44 -2.56 -12.99 6.73
N GLY A 45 -1.96 -12.24 7.65
CA GLY A 45 -1.98 -10.77 7.66
C GLY A 45 -1.34 -10.18 6.41
N LYS A 46 -0.13 -10.63 6.05
CA LYS A 46 0.63 -10.15 4.86
C LYS A 46 0.13 -10.71 3.52
N SER A 47 -0.81 -11.64 3.53
CA SER A 47 -1.33 -12.31 2.31
C SER A 47 -2.77 -11.92 1.95
N GLY A 48 -3.27 -10.77 2.44
CA GLY A 48 -4.62 -10.30 2.09
C GLY A 48 -5.74 -11.15 2.70
N CYS A 49 -5.55 -11.65 3.92
CA CYS A 49 -6.51 -12.53 4.59
C CYS A 49 -6.54 -12.29 6.11
N PHE A 50 -6.72 -11.03 6.50
CA PHE A 50 -6.73 -10.60 7.91
C PHE A 50 -7.70 -11.40 8.79
N ASP A 51 -8.89 -11.76 8.31
CA ASP A 51 -9.85 -12.55 9.10
C ASP A 51 -9.27 -13.88 9.64
N TYR A 52 -8.41 -14.54 8.86
CA TYR A 52 -7.74 -15.76 9.31
C TYR A 52 -6.62 -15.46 10.29
N SER A 53 -5.87 -14.39 10.06
CA SER A 53 -4.87 -13.89 11.02
C SER A 53 -5.52 -13.61 12.38
N TRP A 54 -6.65 -12.90 12.38
CA TRP A 54 -7.45 -12.59 13.57
C TRP A 54 -7.98 -13.83 14.28
N LYS A 55 -8.57 -14.78 13.54
CA LYS A 55 -9.09 -16.04 14.10
C LYS A 55 -7.99 -16.88 14.77
N ILE A 56 -6.80 -16.90 14.19
CA ILE A 56 -5.66 -17.62 14.77
C ILE A 56 -5.17 -16.89 16.02
N PHE A 57 -4.99 -15.57 15.95
CA PHE A 57 -4.58 -14.76 17.09
C PHE A 57 -5.51 -14.93 18.30
N LYS A 58 -6.83 -14.88 18.10
CA LYS A 58 -7.83 -15.07 19.17
C LYS A 58 -7.80 -16.45 19.83
N ARG A 59 -7.14 -17.45 19.23
CA ARG A 59 -6.98 -18.79 19.81
C ARG A 59 -5.72 -18.93 20.65
N ILE A 60 -4.85 -17.92 20.67
CA ILE A 60 -3.60 -17.93 21.43
C ILE A 60 -3.93 -17.54 22.88
N PRO A 61 -3.80 -18.46 23.86
CA PRO A 61 -4.21 -18.17 25.23
C PRO A 61 -3.36 -17.08 25.88
N ASN A 62 -2.04 -17.11 25.63
CA ASN A 62 -1.06 -16.19 26.17
C ASN A 62 -0.16 -15.64 25.05
N PRO A 63 -0.66 -14.69 24.22
CA PRO A 63 0.12 -14.10 23.15
C PRO A 63 1.30 -13.32 23.72
N SER A 64 2.47 -13.52 23.15
CA SER A 64 3.68 -12.75 23.46
C SER A 64 3.72 -11.45 22.67
N VAL A 65 4.78 -10.67 22.86
CA VAL A 65 5.07 -9.46 22.07
C VAL A 65 5.06 -9.72 20.56
N VAL A 66 5.47 -10.92 20.13
CA VAL A 66 5.53 -11.26 18.69
C VAL A 66 4.13 -11.35 18.11
N GLU A 67 3.21 -12.10 18.73
CA GLU A 67 1.85 -12.27 18.25
C GLU A 67 1.07 -10.96 18.26
N TYR A 68 1.17 -10.18 19.35
CA TYR A 68 0.55 -8.87 19.46
C TYR A 68 1.07 -7.92 18.37
N THR A 69 2.38 -7.84 18.20
CA THR A 69 2.98 -6.99 17.17
C THR A 69 2.53 -7.40 15.77
N SER A 70 2.51 -8.69 15.46
CA SER A 70 2.05 -9.20 14.17
C SER A 70 0.60 -8.83 13.89
N ILE A 71 -0.32 -8.97 14.87
CA ILE A 71 -1.72 -8.63 14.65
C ILE A 71 -1.97 -7.12 14.60
N ILE A 72 -1.23 -6.31 15.39
CA ILE A 72 -1.34 -4.84 15.38
C ILE A 72 -0.86 -4.28 14.03
N VAL A 73 0.30 -4.74 13.54
CA VAL A 73 0.84 -4.39 12.21
C VAL A 73 -0.07 -4.91 11.10
N GLY A 74 -0.64 -6.09 11.29
CA GLY A 74 -1.68 -6.63 10.42
C GLY A 74 -2.86 -5.66 10.32
N ALA A 75 -3.48 -5.31 11.45
CA ALA A 75 -4.64 -4.42 11.50
C ALA A 75 -4.35 -3.04 10.87
N SER A 76 -3.18 -2.47 11.13
CA SER A 76 -2.81 -1.16 10.60
C SER A 76 -2.73 -1.13 9.07
N LYS A 77 -2.23 -2.20 8.45
CA LYS A 77 -2.19 -2.34 6.98
C LYS A 77 -3.56 -2.50 6.32
N TYR A 78 -4.61 -2.74 7.10
CA TYR A 78 -5.98 -2.81 6.59
C TYR A 78 -6.77 -1.53 6.93
N GLY A 79 -6.13 -0.55 7.58
CA GLY A 79 -6.77 0.67 8.07
C GLY A 79 -7.68 0.46 9.27
N LEU A 80 -7.45 -0.62 10.03
CA LEU A 80 -8.20 -0.91 11.25
C LEU A 80 -7.52 -0.24 12.44
N GLY A 81 -7.30 1.08 12.38
CA GLY A 81 -6.51 1.81 13.38
C GLY A 81 -7.09 1.72 14.80
N LYS A 82 -8.42 1.77 14.95
CA LYS A 82 -9.08 1.56 16.24
C LYS A 82 -8.79 0.17 16.82
N LEU A 83 -8.83 -0.87 16.00
CA LEU A 83 -8.48 -2.22 16.41
C LEU A 83 -6.98 -2.32 16.77
N SER A 84 -6.09 -1.63 16.04
CA SER A 84 -4.67 -1.55 16.40
C SER A 84 -4.45 -0.93 17.79
N ILE A 85 -5.24 0.09 18.14
CA ILE A 85 -5.21 0.74 19.46
C ILE A 85 -5.73 -0.21 20.53
N GLU A 86 -6.92 -0.79 20.34
CA GLU A 86 -7.53 -1.75 21.26
C GLU A 86 -6.59 -2.93 21.56
N LEU A 87 -5.90 -3.45 20.54
CA LEU A 87 -4.94 -4.54 20.70
C LEU A 87 -3.66 -4.12 21.43
N PHE A 88 -3.21 -2.88 21.25
CA PHE A 88 -2.08 -2.33 22.00
C PHE A 88 -2.44 -2.16 23.47
N GLU A 89 -3.64 -1.65 23.76
CA GLU A 89 -4.13 -1.49 25.13
C GLU A 89 -4.30 -2.85 25.81
N GLU A 90 -4.93 -3.83 25.15
CA GLU A 90 -5.05 -5.21 25.64
C GLU A 90 -3.67 -5.82 25.95
N MET A 91 -2.68 -5.62 25.07
CA MET A 91 -1.31 -6.08 25.27
C MET A 91 -0.70 -5.53 26.56
N VAL A 92 -0.84 -4.22 26.80
CA VAL A 92 -0.31 -3.54 27.99
C VAL A 92 -1.05 -3.96 29.26
N GLU A 93 -2.38 -4.06 29.22
CA GLU A 93 -3.21 -4.53 30.35
C GLU A 93 -2.83 -5.94 30.81
N ARG A 94 -2.43 -6.80 29.87
CA ARG A 94 -1.96 -8.15 30.14
C ARG A 94 -0.49 -8.22 30.58
N GLY A 95 0.17 -7.08 30.74
CA GLY A 95 1.56 -6.99 31.17
C GLY A 95 2.58 -7.35 30.08
N VAL A 96 2.17 -7.46 28.81
CA VAL A 96 3.08 -7.70 27.70
C VAL A 96 3.67 -6.35 27.27
N LYS A 97 4.99 -6.22 27.34
CA LYS A 97 5.66 -4.96 27.04
C LYS A 97 5.72 -4.70 25.53
N PRO A 98 5.23 -3.55 25.02
CA PRO A 98 5.40 -3.18 23.62
C PRO A 98 6.87 -2.90 23.31
N ASN A 99 7.27 -3.14 22.06
CA ASN A 99 8.59 -2.78 21.54
C ASN A 99 8.48 -1.72 20.44
N ASP A 100 9.61 -1.33 19.87
CA ASP A 100 9.71 -0.37 18.77
C ASP A 100 8.80 -0.74 17.58
N VAL A 101 8.78 -2.02 17.20
CA VAL A 101 7.94 -2.50 16.08
C VAL A 101 6.45 -2.41 16.43
N THR A 102 6.07 -2.69 17.68
CA THR A 102 4.69 -2.50 18.15
C THR A 102 4.24 -1.05 18.00
N PHE A 103 5.10 -0.09 18.37
CA PHE A 103 4.81 1.34 18.24
C PHE A 103 4.70 1.77 16.78
N VAL A 104 5.59 1.32 15.89
CA VAL A 104 5.42 1.56 14.45
C VAL A 104 4.07 1.03 13.97
N GLY A 105 3.66 -0.16 14.42
CA GLY A 105 2.38 -0.77 14.07
C GLY A 105 1.17 0.10 14.46
N VAL A 106 1.09 0.55 15.72
CA VAL A 106 -0.04 1.37 16.21
C VAL A 106 -0.02 2.78 15.61
N LEU A 107 1.15 3.42 15.47
CA LEU A 107 1.30 4.73 14.84
C LEU A 107 0.91 4.67 13.36
N HIS A 108 1.31 3.63 12.64
CA HIS A 108 0.89 3.41 11.25
C HIS A 108 -0.64 3.23 11.14
N GLY A 109 -1.26 2.56 12.12
CA GLY A 109 -2.72 2.39 12.19
C GLY A 109 -3.44 3.73 12.39
N CYS A 110 -2.89 4.58 13.26
CA CYS A 110 -3.36 5.94 13.48
C CYS A 110 -3.25 6.78 12.20
N SER A 111 -2.11 6.69 11.51
CA SER A 111 -1.88 7.37 10.23
C SER A 111 -2.91 7.02 9.17
N HIS A 112 -3.28 5.76 9.04
CA HIS A 112 -4.24 5.30 8.03
C HIS A 112 -5.70 5.38 8.47
N SER A 113 -5.96 5.98 9.64
CA SER A 113 -7.30 6.16 10.21
C SER A 113 -7.59 7.60 10.65
N GLY A 114 -6.66 8.54 10.43
CA GLY A 114 -6.82 9.95 10.78
C GLY A 114 -6.78 10.24 12.28
N LEU A 115 -6.24 9.32 13.10
CA LEU A 115 -6.21 9.40 14.56
C LEU A 115 -4.95 10.12 15.04
N VAL A 116 -4.83 11.41 14.69
CA VAL A 116 -3.61 12.20 14.93
C VAL A 116 -3.33 12.36 16.42
N ASP A 117 -4.36 12.67 17.22
CA ASP A 117 -4.21 12.94 18.64
C ASP A 117 -3.81 11.67 19.41
N GLU A 118 -4.44 10.54 19.09
CA GLU A 118 -4.07 9.24 19.63
C GLU A 118 -2.64 8.86 19.24
N GLY A 119 -2.27 9.05 17.97
CA GLY A 119 -0.92 8.79 17.47
C GLY A 119 0.16 9.61 18.20
N LEU A 120 -0.10 10.89 18.45
CA LEU A 120 0.79 11.73 19.26
C LEU A 120 0.86 11.27 20.72
N GLY A 121 -0.27 10.84 21.29
CA GLY A 121 -0.32 10.23 22.62
C GLY A 121 0.58 9.00 22.72
N PHE A 122 0.53 8.10 21.74
CA PHE A 122 1.40 6.93 21.69
C PHE A 122 2.87 7.33 21.59
N LEU A 123 3.23 8.23 20.67
CA LEU A 123 4.61 8.70 20.51
C LEU A 123 5.18 9.26 21.82
N ASN A 124 4.43 10.14 22.49
CA ASN A 124 4.86 10.76 23.75
C ASN A 124 4.97 9.74 24.89
N SER A 125 4.14 8.69 24.87
CA SER A 125 4.19 7.64 25.90
C SER A 125 5.36 6.67 25.76
N MET A 126 6.01 6.60 24.58
CA MET A 126 7.02 5.58 24.27
C MET A 126 8.14 5.53 25.31
N LEU A 127 8.79 6.66 25.57
CA LEU A 127 9.93 6.71 26.48
C LEU A 127 9.46 6.69 27.94
N GLU A 128 8.57 7.62 28.31
CA GLU A 128 8.19 7.85 29.71
C GLU A 128 7.41 6.69 30.33
N LYS A 129 6.49 6.07 29.56
CA LYS A 129 5.61 5.00 30.06
C LYS A 129 6.11 3.61 29.69
N HIS A 130 6.78 3.46 28.55
CA HIS A 130 7.14 2.16 28.02
C HIS A 130 8.65 1.90 27.92
N GLY A 131 9.50 2.91 28.16
CA GLY A 131 10.96 2.78 28.10
C GLY A 131 11.49 2.49 26.70
N VAL A 132 10.74 2.84 25.65
CA VAL A 132 11.13 2.67 24.24
C VAL A 132 11.53 4.03 23.69
N GLU A 133 12.74 4.15 23.15
CA GLU A 133 13.22 5.40 22.58
C GLU A 133 12.61 5.65 21.18
N PRO A 134 12.00 6.83 20.93
CA PRO A 134 11.49 7.15 19.60
C PRO A 134 12.60 7.33 18.56
N GLU A 135 12.70 6.37 17.64
CA GLU A 135 13.54 6.46 16.43
C GLU A 135 12.85 7.16 15.24
N ALA A 136 13.60 7.45 14.17
CA ALA A 136 13.14 8.11 12.94
C ALA A 136 11.88 7.47 12.31
N LYS A 137 11.77 6.13 12.36
CA LYS A 137 10.60 5.39 11.87
C LYS A 137 9.29 5.77 12.59
N HIS A 138 9.34 6.06 13.88
CA HIS A 138 8.15 6.46 14.67
C HIS A 138 7.71 7.87 14.29
N TYR A 139 8.65 8.81 14.22
CA TYR A 139 8.37 10.17 13.79
C TYR A 139 7.89 10.23 12.33
N THR A 140 8.40 9.35 11.46
CA THR A 140 7.93 9.25 10.07
C THR A 140 6.45 8.89 9.99
N CYS A 141 5.94 8.03 10.87
CA CYS A 141 4.49 7.77 10.96
C CYS A 141 3.69 9.02 11.36
N VAL A 142 4.23 9.87 12.24
CA VAL A 142 3.60 11.11 12.67
C VAL A 142 3.65 12.18 11.58
N VAL A 143 4.74 12.24 10.82
CA VAL A 143 4.83 13.06 9.61
C VAL A 143 3.79 12.60 8.58
N ASP A 144 3.62 11.29 8.37
CA ASP A 144 2.56 10.76 7.49
C ASP A 144 1.16 11.12 8.00
N MET A 145 0.91 11.05 9.31
CA MET A 145 -0.34 11.50 9.94
C MET A 145 -0.65 12.96 9.59
N TYR A 146 0.29 13.88 9.86
CA TYR A 146 0.12 15.30 9.54
C TYR A 146 -0.09 15.54 8.04
N CYS A 147 0.68 14.84 7.20
CA CYS A 147 0.53 14.89 5.74
C CYS A 147 -0.89 14.54 5.31
N ARG A 148 -1.44 13.42 5.81
CA ARG A 148 -2.76 12.91 5.42
C ARG A 148 -3.92 13.81 5.82
N VAL A 149 -3.79 14.53 6.93
CA VAL A 149 -4.80 15.52 7.36
C VAL A 149 -4.54 16.93 6.79
N GLY A 150 -3.53 17.09 5.92
CA GLY A 150 -3.23 18.36 5.26
C GLY A 150 -2.39 19.35 6.08
N ARG A 151 -1.87 18.97 7.25
CA ARG A 151 -1.03 19.82 8.13
C ARG A 151 0.44 19.80 7.70
N LEU A 152 0.70 20.16 6.44
CA LEU A 152 2.01 19.98 5.81
C LEU A 152 3.14 20.82 6.43
N ASP A 153 2.84 22.02 6.95
CA ASP A 153 3.86 22.84 7.61
C ASP A 153 4.39 22.20 8.90
N GLU A 154 3.50 21.57 9.66
CA GLU A 154 3.87 20.85 10.87
C GLU A 154 4.63 19.56 10.54
N ALA A 155 4.17 18.83 9.52
CA ALA A 155 4.85 17.66 8.98
C ALA A 155 6.30 18.01 8.56
N HIS A 156 6.47 19.11 7.82
CA HIS A 156 7.76 19.58 7.33
C HIS A 156 8.67 20.06 8.47
N LYS A 157 8.11 20.80 9.44
CA LYS A 157 8.86 21.24 10.63
C LYS A 157 9.38 20.05 11.42
N LEU A 158 8.52 19.05 11.68
CA LEU A 158 8.89 17.83 12.39
C LEU A 158 9.95 17.04 11.60
N ALA A 159 9.78 16.88 10.29
CA ALA A 159 10.76 16.15 9.46
C ALA A 159 12.17 16.76 9.52
N LYS A 160 12.28 18.10 9.64
CA LYS A 160 13.55 18.79 9.78
C LYS A 160 14.22 18.58 11.15
N SER A 161 13.45 18.28 12.20
CA SER A 161 14.00 18.04 13.54
C SER A 161 14.39 16.59 13.79
N ILE A 162 13.99 15.65 12.93
CA ILE A 162 14.31 14.22 13.10
C ILE A 162 15.79 13.99 12.78
N HIS A 163 16.50 13.37 13.72
CA HIS A 163 17.81 12.78 13.43
C HIS A 163 17.62 11.50 12.62
N VAL A 164 18.28 11.42 11.47
CA VAL A 164 18.22 10.29 10.56
C VAL A 164 19.59 9.63 10.55
N GLU A 165 19.66 8.37 10.96
CA GLU A 165 20.93 7.64 11.06
C GLU A 165 21.33 7.03 9.72
N THR A 166 20.34 6.62 8.92
CA THR A 166 20.58 5.94 7.65
C THR A 166 19.93 6.66 6.45
N PRO A 167 20.53 6.60 5.25
CA PRO A 167 19.89 7.11 4.04
C PRO A 167 18.50 6.52 3.79
N ALA A 168 18.28 5.25 4.16
CA ALA A 168 17.00 4.57 3.97
C ALA A 168 15.87 5.17 4.82
N GLU A 169 16.14 5.52 6.08
CA GLU A 169 15.17 6.21 6.94
C GLU A 169 14.84 7.60 6.40
N GLY A 170 15.87 8.33 5.94
CA GLY A 170 15.69 9.62 5.27
C GLY A 170 14.82 9.48 4.02
N ALA A 171 15.02 8.42 3.25
CA ALA A 171 14.24 8.15 2.05
C ALA A 171 12.76 7.92 2.34
N LEU A 172 12.43 7.20 3.42
CA LEU A 172 11.05 7.02 3.86
C LEU A 172 10.43 8.33 4.31
N LEU A 173 11.12 9.09 5.16
CA LEU A 173 10.64 10.37 5.68
C LEU A 173 10.36 11.40 4.58
N TRP A 174 11.35 11.65 3.71
CA TRP A 174 11.24 12.64 2.64
C TRP A 174 10.37 12.15 1.48
N GLY A 175 10.32 10.83 1.23
CA GLY A 175 9.39 10.23 0.26
C GLY A 175 7.92 10.42 0.64
N THR A 176 7.60 10.30 1.94
CA THR A 176 6.27 10.59 2.49
C THR A 176 5.89 12.05 2.26
N LEU A 177 6.77 12.99 2.64
CA LEU A 177 6.52 14.43 2.43
C LEU A 177 6.38 14.77 0.95
N LEU A 178 7.24 14.25 0.09
CA LEU A 178 7.18 14.52 -1.35
C LEU A 178 5.85 14.06 -1.95
N SER A 179 5.40 12.85 -1.59
CA SER A 179 4.15 12.28 -2.07
C SER A 179 2.93 13.11 -1.61
N ALA A 180 2.92 13.54 -0.36
CA ALA A 180 1.85 14.37 0.20
C ALA A 180 1.88 15.81 -0.35
N SER A 181 3.06 16.39 -0.50
CA SER A 181 3.24 17.75 -1.04
C SER A 181 2.66 17.88 -2.44
N ARG A 182 2.84 16.86 -3.29
CA ARG A 182 2.16 16.77 -4.59
C ARG A 182 0.64 16.76 -4.46
N LEU A 183 0.08 15.99 -3.53
CA LEU A 183 -1.38 15.88 -3.35
C LEU A 183 -2.01 17.20 -2.85
N HIS A 184 -1.27 17.97 -2.05
CA HIS A 184 -1.74 19.22 -1.46
C HIS A 184 -1.23 20.48 -2.18
N GLY A 185 -0.55 20.33 -3.32
CA GLY A 185 -0.03 21.46 -4.11
C GLY A 185 1.07 22.29 -3.43
N ARG A 186 1.79 21.72 -2.45
CA ARG A 186 2.88 22.40 -1.72
C ARG A 186 4.23 22.18 -2.40
N VAL A 187 4.44 22.88 -3.51
CA VAL A 187 5.63 22.74 -4.36
C VAL A 187 6.93 23.06 -3.60
N ASP A 188 6.90 23.99 -2.66
CA ASP A 188 8.04 24.36 -1.80
C ASP A 188 8.58 23.16 -0.98
N ILE A 189 7.67 22.38 -0.38
CA ILE A 189 8.04 21.19 0.39
C ILE A 189 8.45 20.05 -0.56
N ALA A 190 7.77 19.91 -1.71
CA ALA A 190 8.12 18.93 -2.72
C ALA A 190 9.54 19.14 -3.26
N GLN A 191 9.94 20.38 -3.54
CA GLN A 191 11.29 20.73 -4.00
C GLN A 191 12.35 20.26 -2.99
N GLU A 192 12.20 20.63 -1.72
CA GLU A 192 13.17 20.28 -0.67
C GLU A 192 13.23 18.77 -0.44
N ALA A 193 12.08 18.10 -0.38
CA ALA A 193 12.02 16.65 -0.20
C ALA A 193 12.69 15.92 -1.37
N SER A 194 12.41 16.35 -2.61
CA SER A 194 13.05 15.80 -3.81
C SER A 194 14.56 16.01 -3.81
N ARG A 195 15.03 17.22 -3.43
CA ARG A 195 16.46 17.54 -3.35
C ARG A 195 17.17 16.59 -2.38
N ARG A 196 16.63 16.39 -1.18
CA ARG A 196 17.21 15.49 -0.17
C ARG A 196 17.27 14.02 -0.63
N LEU A 197 16.23 13.56 -1.34
CA LEU A 197 16.22 12.21 -1.92
C LEU A 197 17.29 12.04 -3.00
N ILE A 198 17.44 13.03 -3.87
CA ILE A 198 18.45 13.01 -4.93
C ILE A 198 19.87 13.07 -4.34
N GLU A 199 20.13 13.96 -3.38
CA GLU A 199 21.44 14.11 -2.72
C GLU A 199 21.86 12.87 -1.93
N SER A 200 20.90 12.15 -1.34
CA SER A 200 21.16 10.88 -0.65
C SER A 200 21.23 9.68 -1.59
N ASN A 201 21.05 9.88 -2.90
CA ASN A 201 20.97 8.85 -3.92
C ASN A 201 19.90 7.78 -3.61
N GLN A 202 18.78 8.20 -3.01
CA GLN A 202 17.66 7.32 -2.64
C GLN A 202 16.42 7.69 -3.44
N GLN A 203 15.74 6.68 -3.99
CA GLN A 203 14.49 6.87 -4.74
C GLN A 203 14.55 7.98 -5.81
N VAL A 204 15.73 8.19 -6.42
CA VAL A 204 16.03 9.34 -7.30
C VAL A 204 15.02 9.47 -8.45
N ALA A 205 14.68 8.36 -9.11
CA ALA A 205 13.68 8.34 -10.16
C ALA A 205 12.29 8.77 -9.65
N GLY A 206 11.90 8.28 -8.47
CA GLY A 206 10.66 8.65 -7.80
C GLY A 206 10.62 10.13 -7.42
N ALA A 207 11.76 10.69 -7.00
CA ALA A 207 11.92 12.09 -6.64
C ALA A 207 11.64 13.02 -7.84
N TYR A 208 12.35 12.82 -8.95
CA TYR A 208 12.14 13.58 -10.19
C TYR A 208 10.70 13.49 -10.70
N VAL A 209 10.15 12.28 -10.75
CA VAL A 209 8.79 12.05 -11.27
C VAL A 209 7.75 12.75 -10.39
N THR A 210 7.86 12.61 -9.07
CA THR A 210 6.86 13.17 -8.14
C THR A 210 6.95 14.68 -8.09
N LEU A 211 8.16 15.26 -8.12
CA LEU A 211 8.35 16.71 -8.19
C LEU A 211 7.85 17.29 -9.52
N SER A 212 8.20 16.66 -10.66
CA SER A 212 7.69 17.04 -11.97
C SER A 212 6.16 17.04 -12.00
N ASN A 213 5.52 16.02 -11.43
CA ASN A 213 4.07 15.96 -11.33
C ASN A 213 3.50 17.03 -10.39
N ALA A 214 4.23 17.45 -9.35
CA ALA A 214 3.81 18.55 -8.49
C ALA A 214 3.77 19.88 -9.27
N TYR A 215 4.82 20.21 -10.01
CA TYR A 215 4.84 21.39 -10.90
C TYR A 215 3.79 21.34 -12.01
N ALA A 216 3.57 20.17 -12.61
CA ALA A 216 2.52 19.99 -13.60
C ALA A 216 1.14 20.32 -13.02
N SER A 217 0.86 19.87 -11.79
CA SER A 217 -0.42 20.11 -11.12
C SER A 217 -0.69 21.58 -10.77
N THR A 218 0.35 22.41 -10.65
CA THR A 218 0.27 23.86 -10.44
C THR A 218 0.31 24.68 -11.74
N GLY A 219 0.39 24.01 -12.91
CA GLY A 219 0.44 24.66 -14.22
C GLY A 219 1.85 25.08 -14.67
N GLU A 220 2.89 24.72 -13.92
CA GLU A 220 4.29 25.08 -14.19
C GLU A 220 4.95 24.03 -15.11
N TRP A 221 4.32 23.81 -16.27
CA TRP A 221 4.65 22.73 -17.21
C TRP A 221 6.08 22.75 -17.73
N GLU A 222 6.66 23.94 -17.93
CA GLU A 222 8.05 24.10 -18.39
C GLU A 222 9.05 23.53 -17.38
N ILE A 223 8.83 23.80 -16.08
CA ILE A 223 9.68 23.26 -15.01
C ILE A 223 9.48 21.74 -14.92
N ALA A 224 8.22 21.28 -15.01
CA ALA A 224 7.90 19.86 -15.00
C ALA A 224 8.61 19.10 -16.14
N HIS A 225 8.60 19.66 -17.36
CA HIS A 225 9.29 19.10 -18.52
C HIS A 225 10.81 19.14 -18.34
N GLY A 226 11.36 20.27 -17.89
CA GLY A 226 12.79 20.42 -17.61
C GLY A 226 13.32 19.35 -16.64
N LEU A 227 12.56 19.05 -15.58
CA LEU A 227 12.92 17.98 -14.62
C LEU A 227 12.93 16.58 -15.25
N ARG A 228 11.99 16.27 -16.16
CA ARG A 228 11.99 14.98 -16.87
C ARG A 228 13.15 14.88 -17.85
N SER A 229 13.50 15.98 -18.51
CA SER A 229 14.67 16.05 -19.39
C SER A 229 15.97 15.89 -18.61
N GLN A 230 16.09 16.53 -17.43
CA GLN A 230 17.22 16.35 -16.52
C GLN A 230 17.35 14.89 -16.04
N MET A 231 16.23 14.27 -15.66
CA MET A 231 16.20 12.85 -15.27
C MET A 231 16.75 11.94 -16.37
N LYS A 232 16.34 12.16 -17.64
CA LYS A 232 16.85 11.42 -18.80
C LYS A 232 18.34 11.65 -19.03
N GLN A 233 18.80 12.91 -18.97
CA GLN A 233 20.21 13.28 -19.15
C GLN A 233 21.11 12.68 -18.07
N ALA A 234 20.59 12.56 -16.84
CA ALA A 234 21.27 11.89 -15.73
C ALA A 234 21.25 10.35 -15.83
N GLY A 235 20.65 9.77 -16.87
CA GLY A 235 20.54 8.33 -17.05
C GLY A 235 19.66 7.65 -16.00
N VAL A 236 18.82 8.40 -15.30
CA VAL A 236 17.96 7.89 -14.24
C VAL A 236 16.73 7.26 -14.87
N VAL A 237 16.59 5.94 -14.73
CA VAL A 237 15.45 5.17 -15.23
C VAL A 237 14.54 4.81 -14.06
N LYS A 238 13.22 4.91 -14.28
CA LYS A 238 12.21 4.50 -13.30
C LYS A 238 11.81 3.04 -13.54
N ASP A 239 11.68 2.26 -12.47
CA ASP A 239 11.05 0.95 -12.54
C ASP A 239 9.58 1.05 -12.99
N PRO A 240 9.17 0.29 -14.02
CA PRO A 240 7.80 0.35 -14.50
C PRO A 240 6.83 -0.09 -13.39
N GLY A 241 5.74 0.65 -13.25
CA GLY A 241 4.61 0.22 -12.45
C GLY A 241 4.02 -1.05 -13.04
N CYS A 242 3.85 -2.07 -12.22
CA CYS A 242 3.19 -3.32 -12.61
C CYS A 242 2.18 -3.76 -11.56
N SER A 243 1.23 -4.54 -12.03
CA SER A 243 0.29 -5.25 -11.17
C SER A 243 0.31 -6.72 -11.55
N TRP A 244 0.07 -7.60 -10.59
CA TRP A 244 0.05 -9.02 -10.87
C TRP A 244 -1.06 -9.74 -10.12
N VAL A 245 -1.46 -10.88 -10.68
CA VAL A 245 -2.38 -11.82 -10.04
C VAL A 245 -1.75 -13.19 -9.98
N GLU A 246 -2.06 -13.91 -8.92
CA GLU A 246 -1.62 -15.29 -8.74
C GLU A 246 -2.80 -16.23 -8.93
N ILE A 247 -2.66 -17.15 -9.87
CA ILE A 247 -3.69 -18.14 -10.20
C ILE A 247 -3.02 -19.50 -10.14
N ARG A 248 -3.43 -20.30 -9.14
CA ARG A 248 -2.76 -21.57 -8.80
C ARG A 248 -1.27 -21.31 -8.52
N ASP A 249 -0.38 -21.95 -9.27
CA ASP A 249 1.08 -21.83 -9.11
C ASP A 249 1.71 -20.83 -10.11
N SER A 250 0.89 -20.15 -10.90
CA SER A 250 1.33 -19.21 -11.93
C SER A 250 1.11 -17.76 -11.50
N THR A 251 2.08 -16.89 -11.82
CA THR A 251 2.00 -15.44 -11.59
C THR A 251 1.88 -14.73 -12.94
N PHE A 252 0.84 -13.92 -13.11
CA PHE A 252 0.59 -13.15 -14.32
C PHE A 252 0.84 -11.67 -14.04
N VAL A 253 1.79 -11.07 -14.74
CA VAL A 253 2.24 -9.68 -14.51
C VAL A 253 1.77 -8.79 -15.66
N PHE A 254 1.25 -7.62 -15.32
CA PHE A 254 0.67 -6.65 -16.24
C PHE A 254 1.38 -5.31 -16.10
N HIS A 255 1.69 -4.71 -17.25
CA HIS A 255 2.26 -3.37 -17.35
C HIS A 255 1.25 -2.44 -18.01
N ALA A 256 1.24 -1.18 -17.61
CA ALA A 256 0.33 -0.20 -18.19
C ALA A 256 0.52 -0.11 -19.71
N GLY A 257 -0.60 -0.08 -20.45
CA GLY A 257 -0.60 -0.02 -21.92
C GLY A 257 -0.15 -1.30 -22.64
N ASN A 258 0.31 -2.34 -21.94
CA ASN A 258 0.76 -3.58 -22.58
C ASN A 258 -0.40 -4.59 -22.66
N LEU A 259 -0.82 -4.92 -23.89
CA LEU A 259 -1.83 -5.94 -24.19
C LEU A 259 -1.24 -7.21 -24.84
N SER A 260 0.08 -7.31 -24.96
CA SER A 260 0.78 -8.41 -25.62
C SER A 260 0.86 -9.64 -24.71
N PHE A 261 -0.29 -10.19 -24.34
CA PHE A 261 -0.42 -11.40 -23.53
C PHE A 261 -1.65 -12.23 -23.96
N GLU A 262 -1.69 -13.49 -23.55
CA GLU A 262 -2.80 -14.39 -23.86
C GLU A 262 -4.13 -13.80 -23.36
N ARG A 263 -5.14 -13.73 -24.23
CA ARG A 263 -6.46 -13.13 -23.95
C ARG A 263 -6.47 -11.59 -23.82
N GLY A 264 -5.46 -10.88 -24.33
CA GLY A 264 -5.44 -9.41 -24.35
C GLY A 264 -6.69 -8.77 -24.99
N GLU A 265 -7.19 -9.34 -26.09
CA GLU A 265 -8.43 -8.88 -26.75
C GLU A 265 -9.68 -9.09 -25.89
N ASP A 266 -9.78 -10.22 -25.18
CA ASP A 266 -10.89 -10.49 -24.26
C ASP A 266 -10.86 -9.48 -23.09
N VAL A 267 -9.66 -9.21 -22.56
CA VAL A 267 -9.44 -8.22 -21.49
C VAL A 267 -9.87 -6.84 -21.95
N LEU A 268 -9.46 -6.41 -23.15
CA LEU A 268 -9.84 -5.10 -23.67
C LEU A 268 -11.35 -4.98 -23.90
N ARG A 269 -12.00 -6.05 -24.37
CA ARG A 269 -13.46 -6.09 -24.53
C ARG A 269 -14.18 -5.94 -23.20
N LEU A 270 -13.75 -6.69 -22.17
CA LEU A 270 -14.34 -6.60 -20.83
C LEU A 270 -14.11 -5.21 -20.22
N LEU A 271 -12.93 -4.62 -20.36
CA LEU A 271 -12.66 -3.27 -19.85
C LEU A 271 -13.57 -2.21 -20.47
N ARG A 272 -13.83 -2.29 -21.78
CA ARG A 272 -14.79 -1.40 -22.47
C ARG A 272 -16.22 -1.58 -21.95
N GLU A 273 -16.66 -2.82 -21.74
CA GLU A 273 -17.98 -3.10 -21.16
C GLU A 273 -18.11 -2.52 -19.74
N LEU A 274 -17.12 -2.80 -18.88
CA LEU A 274 -17.09 -2.30 -17.51
C LEU A 274 -17.08 -0.78 -17.48
N GLU A 275 -16.33 -0.12 -18.36
CA GLU A 275 -16.32 1.34 -18.45
C GLU A 275 -17.69 1.91 -18.80
N GLY A 276 -18.41 1.32 -19.77
CA GLY A 276 -19.79 1.72 -20.09
C GLY A 276 -20.70 1.62 -18.88
N ARG A 277 -20.67 0.48 -18.19
CA ARG A 277 -21.47 0.24 -16.97
C ARG A 277 -21.07 1.12 -15.79
N MET A 278 -19.79 1.49 -15.68
CA MET A 278 -19.31 2.46 -14.69
C MET A 278 -19.88 3.86 -14.98
N LYS A 279 -19.83 4.32 -16.24
CA LYS A 279 -20.37 5.62 -16.66
C LYS A 279 -21.86 5.74 -16.41
N GLU A 280 -22.64 4.69 -16.68
CA GLU A 280 -24.08 4.62 -16.36
C GLU A 280 -24.37 4.82 -14.86
N ARG A 281 -23.43 4.45 -13.99
CA ARG A 281 -23.52 4.62 -12.53
C ARG A 281 -22.88 5.92 -12.02
N GLY A 282 -22.59 6.88 -12.91
CA GLY A 282 -22.04 8.19 -12.56
C GLY A 282 -20.52 8.21 -12.31
N TYR A 283 -19.78 7.20 -12.77
CA TYR A 283 -18.32 7.21 -12.70
C TYR A 283 -17.74 8.33 -13.58
N ALA A 284 -17.08 9.31 -12.94
CA ALA A 284 -16.49 10.47 -13.59
C ALA A 284 -14.99 10.30 -13.94
N GLY A 285 -14.41 9.12 -13.72
CA GLY A 285 -12.98 8.88 -13.99
C GLY A 285 -12.62 8.84 -15.47
N GLY A 286 -11.32 8.77 -15.76
CA GLY A 286 -10.81 8.96 -17.11
C GLY A 286 -11.35 7.92 -18.11
N SER A 287 -11.82 8.40 -19.27
CA SER A 287 -12.31 7.55 -20.35
C SER A 287 -11.18 6.62 -20.84
N LEU A 288 -11.46 5.38 -21.26
CA LEU A 288 -10.51 4.63 -22.09
C LEU A 288 -10.33 5.40 -23.41
N GLY A 289 -9.34 6.28 -23.46
CA GLY A 289 -8.80 6.84 -24.69
C GLY A 289 -8.09 5.74 -25.47
N LEU A 290 -8.85 4.96 -26.23
CA LEU A 290 -8.31 4.19 -27.36
C LEU A 290 -7.96 5.17 -28.48
N VAL A 291 -6.91 5.95 -28.27
CA VAL A 291 -6.30 6.77 -29.32
C VAL A 291 -5.05 6.02 -29.77
N PHE A 292 -5.22 5.09 -30.72
CA PHE A 292 -4.11 4.65 -31.54
C PHE A 292 -3.71 5.83 -32.43
N PHE A 293 -2.72 6.60 -32.01
CA PHE A 293 -2.10 7.57 -32.89
C PHE A 293 -0.58 7.46 -32.72
N GLU A 294 0.06 7.02 -33.82
CA GLU A 294 1.44 7.34 -34.12
C GLU A 294 1.57 8.87 -34.17
N VAL A 295 1.86 9.50 -33.04
CA VAL A 295 2.22 10.92 -32.98
C VAL A 295 3.32 11.06 -31.94
N GLU A 296 4.35 11.81 -32.34
CA GLU A 296 5.63 11.99 -31.68
C GLU A 296 5.57 12.04 -30.15
N GLN A 297 6.39 11.15 -29.58
CA GLN A 297 6.75 11.07 -28.17
C GLN A 297 7.12 12.44 -27.62
N GLU A 298 6.47 12.84 -26.50
CA GLU A 298 7.02 13.63 -25.37
C GLU A 298 6.13 14.74 -24.78
N ALA A 299 4.87 14.92 -25.20
CA ALA A 299 4.00 15.93 -24.56
C ALA A 299 2.51 15.56 -24.40
N LYS A 300 2.18 14.31 -24.07
CA LYS A 300 0.82 13.91 -23.62
C LYS A 300 0.87 12.80 -22.56
N GLU A 301 1.18 13.15 -21.31
CA GLU A 301 0.96 12.26 -20.15
C GLU A 301 -0.50 12.31 -19.63
N GLU A 302 -1.44 12.97 -20.34
CA GLU A 302 -2.88 12.99 -20.03
C GLU A 302 -3.76 12.41 -21.16
N ILE A 303 -3.52 11.16 -21.55
CA ILE A 303 -4.53 10.32 -22.21
C ILE A 303 -4.59 8.97 -21.48
N VAL A 304 -5.62 8.81 -20.66
CA VAL A 304 -6.00 7.59 -19.94
C VAL A 304 -6.29 6.48 -20.94
N SER A 305 -5.82 5.24 -20.72
CA SER A 305 -6.65 4.08 -21.11
C SER A 305 -6.36 2.71 -20.51
N LEU A 306 -5.15 2.33 -20.08
CA LEU A 306 -4.95 0.95 -19.56
C LEU A 306 -3.95 0.89 -18.40
N HIS A 307 -4.41 1.18 -17.18
CA HIS A 307 -3.60 0.98 -15.97
C HIS A 307 -3.37 -0.51 -15.71
N SER A 308 -2.19 -0.85 -15.20
CA SER A 308 -1.81 -2.25 -14.89
C SER A 308 -2.80 -2.96 -13.97
N GLU A 309 -3.40 -2.23 -13.03
CA GLU A 309 -4.38 -2.72 -12.06
C GLU A 309 -5.66 -3.15 -12.76
N ARG A 310 -6.14 -2.34 -13.71
CA ARG A 310 -7.35 -2.61 -14.49
C ARG A 310 -7.14 -3.83 -15.39
N LEU A 311 -5.97 -3.92 -16.04
CA LEU A 311 -5.58 -5.09 -16.83
C LEU A 311 -5.57 -6.37 -15.98
N ALA A 312 -4.91 -6.32 -14.83
CA ALA A 312 -4.82 -7.42 -13.89
C ALA A 312 -6.19 -7.89 -13.37
N LEU A 313 -7.06 -6.94 -12.99
CA LEU A 313 -8.42 -7.24 -12.54
C LEU A 313 -9.27 -7.84 -13.67
N ALA A 314 -9.24 -7.23 -14.85
CA ALA A 314 -10.02 -7.73 -15.99
C ALA A 314 -9.57 -9.14 -16.38
N PHE A 315 -8.26 -9.39 -16.49
CA PHE A 315 -7.75 -10.74 -16.73
C PHE A 315 -8.23 -11.74 -15.67
N ALA A 316 -8.14 -11.37 -14.39
CA ALA A 316 -8.59 -12.21 -13.29
C ALA A 316 -10.10 -12.46 -13.30
N LEU A 317 -10.92 -11.49 -13.70
CA LEU A 317 -12.37 -11.66 -13.83
C LEU A 317 -12.74 -12.71 -14.88
N ILE A 318 -11.95 -12.81 -15.96
CA ILE A 318 -12.23 -13.75 -17.05
C ILE A 318 -11.70 -15.16 -16.71
N VAL A 319 -10.58 -15.27 -15.99
CA VAL A 319 -9.93 -16.57 -15.70
C VAL A 319 -10.39 -17.19 -14.39
N ILE A 320 -10.68 -16.38 -13.37
CA ILE A 320 -11.01 -16.88 -12.03
C ILE A 320 -12.55 -17.04 -11.90
N PRO A 321 -13.06 -18.25 -11.59
CA PRO A 321 -14.50 -18.51 -11.42
C PRO A 321 -15.18 -17.60 -10.40
N LYS A 322 -16.49 -17.35 -10.60
CA LYS A 322 -17.33 -16.64 -9.62
C LYS A 322 -17.26 -17.33 -8.25
N GLY A 323 -17.35 -16.54 -7.18
CA GLY A 323 -17.26 -17.01 -5.79
C GLY A 323 -15.84 -17.07 -5.20
N ILE A 324 -14.79 -16.89 -6.00
CA ILE A 324 -13.41 -16.79 -5.51
C ILE A 324 -13.00 -15.31 -5.42
N THR A 325 -12.52 -14.85 -4.27
CA THR A 325 -11.97 -13.49 -4.10
C THR A 325 -10.77 -13.27 -5.02
N ILE A 326 -10.80 -12.21 -5.83
CA ILE A 326 -9.68 -11.82 -6.69
C ILE A 326 -8.66 -11.04 -5.86
N ARG A 327 -7.38 -11.37 -6.04
CA ARG A 327 -6.26 -10.67 -5.37
C ARG A 327 -5.35 -10.07 -6.43
N VAL A 328 -5.21 -8.75 -6.40
CA VAL A 328 -4.28 -8.01 -7.25
C VAL A 328 -3.20 -7.42 -6.35
N MET A 329 -1.95 -7.57 -6.76
CA MET A 329 -0.80 -7.00 -6.08
C MET A 329 -0.19 -5.92 -6.96
N LYS A 330 0.36 -4.87 -6.35
CA LYS A 330 0.96 -3.74 -7.07
C LYS A 330 2.26 -3.29 -6.41
N ASN A 331 3.27 -2.97 -7.23
CA ASN A 331 4.58 -2.51 -6.75
C ASN A 331 4.64 -0.99 -6.46
N LEU A 332 3.54 -0.27 -6.68
CA LEU A 332 3.39 1.16 -6.45
C LEU A 332 2.08 1.41 -5.69
N ARG A 333 1.92 2.61 -5.11
CA ARG A 333 0.64 3.04 -4.55
C ARG A 333 -0.43 3.05 -5.64
N MET A 334 -1.64 2.59 -5.31
CA MET A 334 -2.76 2.65 -6.24
C MET A 334 -3.08 4.12 -6.59
N CYS A 335 -3.56 4.40 -7.79
CA CYS A 335 -4.01 5.76 -8.13
C CYS A 335 -5.49 5.96 -7.80
N LYS A 336 -5.91 7.22 -7.63
CA LYS A 336 -7.30 7.58 -7.30
C LYS A 336 -8.30 7.01 -8.31
N ASP A 337 -7.99 7.12 -9.59
CA ASP A 337 -8.83 6.59 -10.67
C ASP A 337 -8.97 5.05 -10.62
N CYS A 338 -7.90 4.30 -10.34
CA CYS A 338 -8.01 2.85 -10.14
C CYS A 338 -8.79 2.50 -8.88
N HIS A 339 -8.61 3.23 -7.79
CA HIS A 339 -9.38 3.03 -6.57
C HIS A 339 -10.89 3.19 -6.82
N GLU A 340 -11.31 4.29 -7.45
CA GLU A 340 -12.71 4.53 -7.80
C GLU A 340 -13.25 3.49 -8.78
N ALA A 341 -12.46 3.10 -9.78
CA ALA A 341 -12.85 2.07 -10.73
C ALA A 341 -13.07 0.71 -10.05
N PHE A 342 -12.18 0.31 -9.14
CA PHE A 342 -12.31 -0.96 -8.42
C PHE A 342 -13.55 -0.97 -7.50
N LYS A 343 -13.85 0.16 -6.84
CA LYS A 343 -15.13 0.33 -6.12
C LYS A 343 -16.31 0.09 -7.06
N ALA A 344 -16.39 0.86 -8.15
CA ALA A 344 -17.51 0.75 -9.09
C ALA A 344 -17.63 -0.67 -9.68
N ILE A 345 -16.52 -1.28 -10.12
CA ILE A 345 -16.50 -2.64 -10.68
C ILE A 345 -16.97 -3.65 -9.64
N SER A 346 -16.57 -3.55 -8.37
CA SER A 346 -16.97 -4.52 -7.33
C SER A 346 -18.50 -4.62 -7.18
N GLY A 347 -19.20 -3.49 -7.25
CA GLY A 347 -20.67 -3.46 -7.24
C GLY A 347 -21.33 -3.76 -8.59
N ILE A 348 -20.61 -3.69 -9.70
CA ILE A 348 -21.10 -4.02 -11.05
C ILE A 348 -21.08 -5.53 -11.28
N VAL A 349 -20.02 -6.21 -10.83
CA VAL A 349 -19.86 -7.66 -10.99
C VAL A 349 -20.24 -8.46 -9.74
N GLU A 350 -20.63 -7.79 -8.66
CA GLU A 350 -21.01 -8.37 -7.37
C GLU A 350 -19.94 -9.33 -6.84
N ARG A 351 -18.70 -8.83 -6.75
CA ARG A 351 -17.54 -9.64 -6.39
C ARG A 351 -16.52 -8.87 -5.57
N ASP A 352 -16.03 -9.51 -4.52
CA ASP A 352 -14.99 -8.99 -3.65
C ASP A 352 -13.62 -9.02 -4.34
N PHE A 353 -12.91 -7.89 -4.24
CA PHE A 353 -11.51 -7.77 -4.66
C PHE A 353 -10.63 -7.33 -3.50
N ILE A 354 -9.41 -7.84 -3.47
CA ILE A 354 -8.38 -7.37 -2.55
C ILE A 354 -7.22 -6.86 -3.40
N VAL A 355 -6.85 -5.60 -3.18
CA VAL A 355 -5.66 -5.00 -3.79
C VAL A 355 -4.64 -4.73 -2.72
N ARG A 356 -3.43 -5.27 -2.84
CA ARG A 356 -2.29 -4.88 -2.02
C ARG A 356 -1.43 -3.90 -2.81
N ASP A 357 -1.30 -2.69 -2.29
CA ASP A 357 -0.29 -1.74 -2.76
C ASP A 357 0.91 -1.71 -1.80
N VAL A 358 1.82 -0.76 -2.00
CA VAL A 358 3.04 -0.62 -1.18
C VAL A 358 2.76 -0.26 0.28
N ASN A 359 1.60 0.33 0.59
CA ASN A 359 1.26 0.85 1.91
C ASN A 359 0.26 -0.06 2.64
N ARG A 360 -0.76 -0.57 1.93
CA ARG A 360 -1.92 -1.19 2.56
C ARG A 360 -2.65 -2.20 1.68
N PHE A 361 -3.64 -2.84 2.29
CA PHE A 361 -4.68 -3.59 1.61
C PHE A 361 -5.93 -2.72 1.43
N HIS A 362 -6.53 -2.85 0.26
CA HIS A 362 -7.80 -2.28 -0.13
C HIS A 362 -8.77 -3.44 -0.40
N HIS A 363 -9.84 -3.53 0.39
CA HIS A 363 -10.88 -4.54 0.18
C HIS A 363 -12.07 -3.85 -0.47
N PHE A 364 -12.30 -4.17 -1.75
CA PHE A 364 -13.41 -3.64 -2.53
C PHE A 364 -14.59 -4.59 -2.45
N ARG A 365 -15.72 -4.07 -1.99
CA ARG A 365 -16.98 -4.81 -1.86
C ARG A 365 -18.15 -3.85 -2.09
N ASP A 366 -19.08 -4.23 -2.95
CA ASP A 366 -20.36 -3.56 -3.16
C ASP A 366 -20.26 -2.04 -3.36
N GLY A 367 -19.28 -1.58 -4.14
CA GLY A 367 -19.10 -0.15 -4.41
C GLY A 367 -18.28 0.60 -3.35
N SER A 368 -17.79 -0.07 -2.32
CA SER A 368 -17.03 0.51 -1.21
C SER A 368 -15.62 -0.07 -1.11
N CYS A 369 -14.73 0.63 -0.39
CA CYS A 369 -13.40 0.15 -0.04
C CYS A 369 -13.20 0.18 1.47
N SER A 370 -12.52 -0.81 2.05
CA SER A 370 -12.20 -0.87 3.48
C SER A 370 -11.37 0.30 4.00
N CYS A 371 -10.78 1.12 3.13
CA CYS A 371 -10.03 2.31 3.54
C CYS A 371 -10.91 3.51 3.91
N GLY A 372 -12.22 3.46 3.65
CA GLY A 372 -13.13 4.60 3.91
C GLY A 372 -12.75 5.86 3.14
N ASP A 373 -12.14 5.71 1.95
CA ASP A 373 -11.61 6.80 1.12
C ASP A 373 -10.51 7.66 1.78
N PHE A 374 -9.92 7.16 2.86
CA PHE A 374 -8.78 7.76 3.55
C PHE A 374 -7.53 6.87 3.38
N TRP A 375 -6.74 7.11 2.32
CA TRP A 375 -5.62 6.22 1.96
C TRP A 375 -4.49 6.88 1.20
#